data_AF-A0A4Y8RPZ9-F1
#
_entry.id   AF-A0A4Y8RPZ9-F1
#
_cell.length_a   1.000
_cell.length_b   1.000
_cell.length_c   1.000
_cell.angle_alpha   90.00
_cell.angle_beta   90.00
_cell.angle_gamma   90.00
#
_symmetry.space_group_name_H-M   'P 1'
#
loop_
_entity.id
_entity.type
_entity.pdbx_description
1 polymer ?
#
loop_
_entity_poly.entity_id
_entity_poly.type
_entity_poly.pdbx_seq_one_letter_code
_entity_poly.pdbx_strand_id
1 'polypeptide(L)'
;MRSDRRRSARALAGPFLILAALLLAVVPRLSPAASLDALAWWIAYGPMAPERALPICAFGVALALTGRRSAAAATSSFAFGAVSGFAMEPQWLDLLGRLPAAATHDFYAGPLSCIAAGASLICGRRLRPFMLVPSGFLLGAMWALWIRLLDPTLHEPKITMTGLLVAALLAAAVAITLARFRGPWMFVAAPILGSWLVAIGLLYGGAYIAARSPALVLPPPAASADPDPALLDGLFGTPADTRQHPATRRDPFGSGGGSKPF
;
A
#
# COMPACT_ATOMS: atom_id res chain seq x y z
N MET A 1 -28.71 -17.39 36.91
CA MET A 1 -29.10 -16.50 35.77
C MET A 1 -28.46 -15.11 35.75
N ARG A 2 -28.26 -14.38 36.87
CA ARG A 2 -27.60 -13.05 36.84
C ARG A 2 -26.06 -13.09 36.65
N SER A 3 -25.40 -14.22 36.89
CA SER A 3 -23.95 -14.41 36.74
C SER A 3 -23.46 -14.48 35.29
N ASP A 4 -24.31 -14.90 34.33
CA ASP A 4 -23.92 -15.04 32.92
C ASP A 4 -23.90 -13.70 32.17
N ARG A 5 -24.81 -12.77 32.49
CA ARG A 5 -24.85 -11.45 31.82
C ARG A 5 -23.59 -10.61 32.09
N ARG A 6 -22.98 -10.74 33.28
CA ARG A 6 -21.76 -9.98 33.63
C ARG A 6 -20.50 -10.52 32.95
N ARG A 7 -20.46 -11.81 32.58
CA ARG A 7 -19.36 -12.38 31.77
C ARG A 7 -19.45 -11.94 30.31
N SER A 8 -20.66 -11.82 29.76
CA SER A 8 -20.88 -11.33 28.40
C SER A 8 -20.63 -9.83 28.21
N ALA A 9 -20.85 -8.99 29.22
CA ALA A 9 -20.57 -7.55 29.12
C ALA A 9 -19.06 -7.24 29.12
N ARG A 10 -18.28 -7.90 30.00
CA ARG A 10 -16.81 -7.79 30.00
C ARG A 10 -16.16 -8.43 28.77
N ALA A 11 -16.90 -9.33 28.13
CA ALA A 11 -16.48 -9.94 26.89
C ALA A 11 -16.46 -8.93 25.73
N LEU A 12 -17.54 -8.18 25.50
CA LEU A 12 -17.60 -7.25 24.38
C LEU A 12 -16.64 -6.05 24.48
N ALA A 13 -16.19 -5.68 25.68
CA ALA A 13 -15.35 -4.50 25.88
C ALA A 13 -13.96 -4.60 25.23
N GLY A 14 -13.36 -5.79 25.18
CA GLY A 14 -11.99 -6.00 24.67
C GLY A 14 -11.75 -5.53 23.22
N PRO A 15 -12.49 -6.05 22.21
CA PRO A 15 -12.32 -5.62 20.83
C PRO A 15 -12.74 -4.16 20.61
N PHE A 16 -13.76 -3.68 21.33
CA PHE A 16 -14.14 -2.26 21.31
C PHE A 16 -13.04 -1.36 21.85
N LEU A 17 -12.29 -1.78 22.87
CA LEU A 17 -11.17 -0.99 23.40
C LEU A 17 -9.97 -0.98 22.46
N ILE A 18 -9.72 -2.06 21.71
CA ILE A 18 -8.65 -2.08 20.71
C ILE A 18 -9.03 -1.22 19.51
N LEU A 19 -10.27 -1.33 19.04
CA LEU A 19 -10.80 -0.53 17.93
C LEU A 19 -10.92 0.94 18.33
N ALA A 20 -11.31 1.23 19.57
CA ALA A 20 -11.29 2.56 20.17
C ALA A 20 -9.86 3.06 20.35
N ALA A 21 -8.88 2.23 20.72
CA ALA A 21 -7.48 2.64 20.79
C ALA A 21 -6.89 2.93 19.40
N LEU A 22 -7.28 2.15 18.39
CA LEU A 22 -6.93 2.38 16.98
C LEU A 22 -7.55 3.69 16.49
N LEU A 23 -8.84 3.92 16.77
CA LEU A 23 -9.51 5.19 16.50
C LEU A 23 -8.89 6.34 17.29
N LEU A 24 -8.59 6.20 18.58
CA LEU A 24 -7.95 7.24 19.39
C LEU A 24 -6.48 7.49 19.00
N ALA A 25 -5.80 6.55 18.36
CA ALA A 25 -4.46 6.78 17.81
C ALA A 25 -4.51 7.52 16.46
N VAL A 26 -5.58 7.31 15.69
CA VAL A 26 -5.78 7.87 14.34
C VAL A 26 -6.49 9.24 14.39
N VAL A 27 -7.53 9.40 15.21
CA VAL A 27 -8.41 10.57 15.29
C VAL A 27 -7.73 11.87 15.74
N PRO A 28 -6.84 11.92 16.74
CA PRO A 28 -6.15 13.16 17.09
C PRO A 28 -5.17 13.62 16.01
N ARG A 29 -4.77 12.73 15.09
CA ARG A 29 -3.97 13.05 13.90
C ARG A 29 -4.81 13.50 12.70
N LEU A 30 -6.14 13.49 12.83
CA LEU A 30 -7.11 14.01 11.86
C LEU A 30 -7.65 15.39 12.26
N SER A 31 -7.06 16.04 13.27
CA SER A 31 -7.43 17.40 13.69
C SER A 31 -7.26 18.40 12.52
N PRO A 32 -8.31 19.14 12.15
CA PRO A 32 -8.30 20.04 10.99
C PRO A 32 -7.43 21.30 11.16
N ALA A 33 -6.78 21.47 12.32
CA ALA A 33 -5.84 22.56 12.58
C ALA A 33 -4.38 22.21 12.20
N ALA A 34 -4.08 20.94 11.91
CA ALA A 34 -2.80 20.56 11.31
C ALA A 34 -2.95 20.58 9.79
N SER A 35 -2.52 21.67 9.17
CA SER A 35 -2.37 21.80 7.72
C SER A 35 -1.78 20.54 7.09
N LEU A 36 -2.45 19.95 6.08
CA LEU A 36 -1.79 19.28 4.93
C LEU A 36 -0.64 18.31 5.28
N ASP A 37 -0.74 17.56 6.37
CA ASP A 37 0.36 16.78 6.94
C ASP A 37 0.61 15.53 6.08
N ALA A 38 1.75 15.49 5.39
CA ALA A 38 2.16 14.40 4.49
C ALA A 38 2.01 13.00 5.14
N LEU A 39 2.16 12.92 6.47
CA LEU A 39 1.95 11.71 7.25
C LEU A 39 0.50 11.23 7.26
N ALA A 40 -0.48 12.11 7.43
CA ALA A 40 -1.90 11.72 7.47
C ALA A 40 -2.37 11.23 6.08
N TRP A 41 -1.96 11.95 5.04
CA TRP A 41 -2.15 11.51 3.65
C TRP A 41 -1.47 10.16 3.40
N TRP A 42 -0.22 10.00 3.83
CA TRP A 42 0.52 8.75 3.71
C TRP A 42 -0.13 7.59 4.47
N ILE A 43 -0.70 7.82 5.65
CA ILE A 43 -1.43 6.78 6.38
C ILE A 43 -2.67 6.33 5.59
N ALA A 44 -3.44 7.28 5.06
CA ALA A 44 -4.69 7.01 4.37
C ALA A 44 -4.48 6.32 3.01
N TYR A 45 -3.53 6.79 2.20
CA TYR A 45 -3.26 6.28 0.86
C TYR A 45 -2.12 5.26 0.81
N GLY A 46 -1.37 5.12 1.89
CA GLY A 46 -0.33 4.14 2.08
C GLY A 46 -0.86 2.90 2.81
N PRO A 47 -0.59 2.71 4.11
CA PRO A 47 -0.85 1.46 4.83
C PRO A 47 -2.31 1.01 4.85
N MET A 48 -3.23 1.99 4.82
CA MET A 48 -4.67 1.74 4.86
C MET A 48 -5.29 1.46 3.50
N ALA A 49 -4.54 1.57 2.40
CA ALA A 49 -5.07 1.20 1.10
C ALA A 49 -5.49 -0.29 1.14
N PRO A 50 -6.68 -0.63 0.60
CA PRO A 50 -7.29 -1.93 0.80
C PRO A 50 -6.38 -3.07 0.32
N GLU A 51 -5.60 -2.87 -0.73
CA GLU A 51 -4.67 -3.87 -1.29
C GLU A 51 -3.58 -4.30 -0.29
N ARG A 52 -3.28 -3.46 0.70
CA ARG A 52 -2.19 -3.66 1.67
C ARG A 52 -2.75 -4.03 3.04
N ALA A 53 -3.86 -3.43 3.42
CA ALA A 53 -4.58 -3.80 4.63
C ALA A 53 -5.07 -5.25 4.56
N LEU A 54 -5.51 -5.72 3.39
CA LEU A 54 -6.12 -7.04 3.20
C LEU A 54 -5.17 -8.21 3.59
N PRO A 55 -3.92 -8.33 3.09
CA PRO A 55 -3.01 -9.40 3.52
C PRO A 55 -2.66 -9.34 5.01
N ILE A 56 -2.55 -8.14 5.61
CA ILE A 56 -2.32 -7.98 7.06
C ILE A 56 -3.53 -8.45 7.88
N CYS A 57 -4.74 -8.07 7.46
CA CYS A 57 -5.98 -8.55 8.05
C CYS A 57 -6.06 -10.08 7.98
N ALA A 58 -5.78 -10.65 6.81
CA ALA A 58 -5.78 -12.09 6.59
C ALA A 58 -4.75 -12.83 7.46
N PHE A 59 -3.57 -12.24 7.64
CA PHE A 59 -2.58 -12.73 8.59
C PHE A 59 -3.13 -12.70 10.04
N GLY A 60 -3.84 -11.63 10.42
CA GLY A 60 -4.60 -11.55 11.66
C GLY A 60 -5.63 -12.69 11.82
N VAL A 61 -6.38 -13.02 10.76
CA VAL A 61 -7.30 -14.19 10.74
C VAL A 61 -6.53 -15.48 10.97
N ALA A 62 -5.39 -15.65 10.31
CA ALA A 62 -4.57 -16.86 10.42
C ALA A 62 -3.98 -17.00 11.84
N LEU A 63 -3.54 -15.90 12.46
CA LEU A 63 -3.14 -15.84 13.86
C LEU A 63 -4.28 -16.25 14.79
N ALA A 64 -5.49 -15.69 14.59
CA ALA A 64 -6.68 -16.04 15.39
C ALA A 64 -7.02 -17.53 15.34
N LEU A 65 -6.68 -18.20 14.25
CA LEU A 65 -7.00 -19.61 14.03
C LEU A 65 -5.92 -20.59 14.51
N THR A 66 -4.78 -20.11 14.98
CA THR A 66 -3.70 -20.95 15.52
C THR A 66 -3.65 -20.90 17.05
N GLY A 67 -2.76 -21.68 17.66
CA GLY A 67 -2.51 -21.66 19.10
C GLY A 67 -1.56 -20.52 19.48
N ARG A 68 -1.57 -20.09 20.74
CA ARG A 68 -0.77 -18.94 21.24
C ARG A 68 0.72 -19.04 20.90
N ARG A 69 1.31 -20.24 20.98
CA ARG A 69 2.74 -20.47 20.67
C ARG A 69 3.04 -20.21 19.19
N SER A 70 2.22 -20.77 18.29
CA SER A 70 2.38 -20.59 16.84
C SER A 70 2.10 -19.15 16.42
N ALA A 71 1.10 -18.51 17.04
CA ALA A 71 0.82 -17.10 16.81
C ALA A 71 2.01 -16.22 17.22
N ALA A 72 2.58 -16.45 18.42
CA ALA A 72 3.78 -15.75 18.86
C ALA A 72 4.96 -15.97 17.90
N ALA A 73 5.21 -17.21 17.48
CA ALA A 73 6.27 -17.53 16.53
C ALA A 73 6.09 -16.81 15.18
N ALA A 74 4.87 -16.76 14.64
CA ALA A 74 4.60 -16.04 13.39
C ALA A 74 4.66 -14.52 13.56
N THR A 75 4.23 -13.95 14.68
CA THR A 75 4.40 -12.53 14.97
C THR A 75 5.87 -12.16 15.10
N SER A 76 6.68 -12.98 15.78
CA SER A 76 8.13 -12.82 15.83
C SER A 76 8.74 -12.93 14.43
N SER A 77 8.31 -13.91 13.64
CA SER A 77 8.74 -14.09 12.24
C SER A 77 8.42 -12.87 11.38
N PHE A 78 7.24 -12.28 11.56
CA PHE A 78 6.85 -11.03 10.91
C PHE A 78 7.75 -9.86 11.30
N ALA A 79 8.06 -9.71 12.59
CA ALA A 79 9.00 -8.69 13.05
C ALA A 79 10.41 -8.90 12.46
N PHE A 80 10.90 -10.14 12.44
CA PHE A 80 12.19 -10.48 11.80
C PHE A 80 12.17 -10.21 10.29
N GLY A 81 11.07 -10.55 9.61
CA GLY A 81 10.85 -10.23 8.21
C GLY A 81 10.92 -8.72 7.97
N ALA A 82 10.24 -7.92 8.78
CA ALA A 82 10.27 -6.46 8.67
C ALA A 82 11.68 -5.89 8.87
N VAL A 83 12.40 -6.35 9.89
CA VAL A 83 13.81 -5.96 10.11
C VAL A 83 14.67 -6.36 8.89
N SER A 84 14.49 -7.58 8.37
CA SER A 84 15.20 -8.04 7.15
C SER A 84 14.84 -7.19 5.93
N GLY A 85 13.58 -6.79 5.75
CA GLY A 85 13.14 -5.96 4.64
C GLY A 85 13.82 -4.58 4.65
N PHE A 86 13.99 -3.96 5.82
CA PHE A 86 14.74 -2.70 5.94
C PHE A 86 16.25 -2.88 5.82
N ALA A 87 16.82 -3.94 6.40
CA ALA A 87 18.26 -4.15 6.44
C ALA A 87 18.83 -4.65 5.10
N MET A 88 18.03 -5.42 4.35
CA MET A 88 18.42 -6.09 3.11
C MET A 88 17.60 -5.61 1.93
N GLU A 89 17.16 -4.34 1.96
CA GLU A 89 16.37 -3.74 0.88
C GLU A 89 17.01 -3.95 -0.50
N PRO A 90 18.33 -3.69 -0.72
CA PRO A 90 18.94 -3.89 -2.04
C PRO A 90 18.85 -5.33 -2.53
N GLN A 91 18.98 -6.32 -1.64
CA GLN A 91 18.89 -7.74 -1.99
C GLN A 91 17.45 -8.13 -2.34
N TRP A 92 16.48 -7.60 -1.61
CA TRP A 92 15.07 -7.82 -1.93
C TRP A 92 14.71 -7.18 -3.27
N LEU A 93 15.18 -5.96 -3.53
CA LEU A 93 14.97 -5.28 -4.81
C LEU A 93 15.71 -5.98 -5.96
N ASP A 94 16.90 -6.55 -5.74
CA ASP A 94 17.59 -7.38 -6.74
C ASP A 94 16.79 -8.65 -7.04
N LEU A 95 16.31 -9.34 -6.01
CA LEU A 95 15.48 -10.54 -6.16
C LEU A 95 14.18 -10.24 -6.92
N LEU A 96 13.50 -9.16 -6.56
CA LEU A 96 12.32 -8.69 -7.26
C LEU A 96 12.67 -8.24 -8.68
N GLY A 97 13.83 -7.61 -8.87
CA GLY A 97 14.40 -7.15 -10.13
C GLY A 97 14.58 -8.24 -11.18
N ARG A 98 14.77 -9.49 -10.74
CA ARG A 98 14.85 -10.67 -11.64
C ARG A 98 13.49 -11.07 -12.20
N LEU A 99 12.39 -10.63 -11.59
CA LEU A 99 11.06 -10.83 -12.14
C LEU A 99 10.86 -9.89 -13.33
N PRO A 100 10.26 -10.37 -14.43
CA PRO A 100 9.96 -9.52 -15.57
C PRO A 100 9.08 -8.34 -15.10
N ALA A 101 9.35 -7.12 -15.60
CA ALA A 101 8.62 -5.89 -15.27
C ALA A 101 8.81 -5.33 -13.84
N ALA A 102 9.87 -5.71 -13.13
CA ALA A 102 10.15 -5.21 -11.79
C ALA A 102 10.52 -3.72 -11.70
N ALA A 103 11.18 -3.17 -12.72
CA ALA A 103 11.73 -1.80 -12.67
C ALA A 103 10.67 -0.69 -12.71
N THR A 104 9.45 -1.00 -13.18
CA THR A 104 8.39 -0.01 -13.33
C THR A 104 7.40 -0.01 -12.16
N HIS A 105 7.45 -0.99 -11.26
CA HIS A 105 6.32 -1.32 -10.41
C HIS A 105 6.72 -1.77 -9.00
N ASP A 106 6.50 -0.90 -8.01
CA ASP A 106 6.46 -1.19 -6.56
C ASP A 106 5.46 -2.30 -6.14
N PHE A 107 4.87 -2.98 -7.13
CA PHE A 107 3.61 -3.69 -7.01
C PHE A 107 3.74 -5.18 -6.71
N TYR A 108 4.90 -5.84 -6.76
CA TYR A 108 4.98 -7.26 -6.42
C TYR A 108 4.82 -7.54 -4.91
N ALA A 109 5.11 -6.56 -4.05
CA ALA A 109 4.97 -6.69 -2.61
C ALA A 109 3.52 -7.04 -2.19
N GLY A 110 2.52 -6.42 -2.83
CA GLY A 110 1.10 -6.68 -2.59
C GLY A 110 0.67 -8.11 -2.94
N PRO A 111 0.78 -8.54 -4.21
CA PRO A 111 0.55 -9.90 -4.68
C PRO A 111 1.28 -10.98 -3.89
N LEU A 112 2.58 -10.81 -3.60
CA LEU A 112 3.35 -11.78 -2.82
C LEU A 112 2.82 -11.88 -1.39
N SER A 113 2.48 -10.76 -0.76
CA SER A 113 1.85 -10.74 0.56
C SER A 113 0.47 -11.41 0.53
N CYS A 114 -0.34 -11.16 -0.49
CA CYS A 114 -1.64 -11.81 -0.68
C CYS A 114 -1.51 -13.33 -0.84
N ILE A 115 -0.58 -13.80 -1.67
CA ILE A 115 -0.33 -15.23 -1.87
C ILE A 115 0.16 -15.87 -0.58
N ALA A 116 1.11 -15.26 0.13
CA ALA A 116 1.62 -15.81 1.38
C ALA A 116 0.57 -15.84 2.49
N ALA A 117 -0.21 -14.78 2.67
CA ALA A 117 -1.31 -14.75 3.63
C ALA A 117 -2.39 -15.77 3.26
N GLY A 118 -2.79 -15.80 1.98
CA GLY A 118 -3.81 -16.71 1.47
C GLY A 118 -3.42 -18.18 1.59
N ALA A 119 -2.19 -18.53 1.24
CA ALA A 119 -1.64 -19.89 1.41
C ALA A 119 -1.75 -20.35 2.87
N SER A 120 -1.40 -19.49 3.82
CA SER A 120 -1.51 -19.82 5.26
C SER A 120 -2.94 -20.11 5.71
N LEU A 121 -3.94 -19.46 5.10
CA LEU A 121 -5.35 -19.67 5.40
C LEU A 121 -5.94 -20.93 4.76
N ILE A 122 -5.55 -21.21 3.52
CA ILE A 122 -5.96 -22.42 2.76
C ILE A 122 -5.42 -23.68 3.45
N CYS A 123 -4.23 -23.61 4.04
CA CYS A 123 -3.65 -24.76 4.72
C CYS A 123 -4.53 -25.28 5.86
N GLY A 124 -4.70 -26.61 5.88
CA GLY A 124 -5.45 -27.31 6.92
C GLY A 124 -4.86 -27.09 8.32
N ARG A 125 -5.65 -27.42 9.36
CA ARG A 125 -5.32 -27.14 10.78
C ARG A 125 -3.91 -27.60 11.21
N ARG A 126 -3.41 -28.70 10.63
CA ARG A 126 -2.08 -29.27 10.96
C ARG A 126 -0.92 -28.51 10.28
N LEU A 127 -1.10 -28.07 9.04
CA LEU A 127 -0.06 -27.40 8.25
C LEU A 127 -0.02 -25.89 8.50
N ARG A 128 -1.15 -25.30 8.92
CA ARG A 128 -1.27 -23.85 9.14
C ARG A 128 -0.15 -23.28 10.02
N PRO A 129 0.20 -23.83 11.20
CA PRO A 129 1.30 -23.30 12.01
C PRO A 129 2.65 -23.27 11.30
N PHE A 130 2.92 -24.25 10.45
CA PHE A 130 4.18 -24.36 9.70
C PHE A 130 4.24 -23.35 8.55
N MET A 131 3.10 -23.07 7.91
CA MET A 131 3.02 -22.06 6.84
C MET A 131 2.93 -20.64 7.40
N LEU A 132 2.38 -20.47 8.61
CA LEU A 132 2.22 -19.16 9.24
C LEU A 132 3.55 -18.44 9.47
N VAL A 133 4.60 -19.19 9.82
CA VAL A 133 5.95 -18.65 10.09
C VAL A 133 6.60 -18.08 8.83
N PRO A 134 6.79 -18.83 7.73
CA PRO A 134 7.34 -18.27 6.49
C PRO A 134 6.43 -17.20 5.89
N SER A 135 5.10 -17.36 5.95
CA SER A 135 4.18 -16.31 5.51
C SER A 135 4.35 -15.03 6.33
N GLY A 136 4.47 -15.13 7.65
CA GLY A 136 4.73 -13.99 8.53
C GLY A 136 6.04 -13.28 8.15
N PHE A 137 7.12 -14.03 7.94
CA PHE A 137 8.40 -13.48 7.49
C PHE A 137 8.26 -12.71 6.16
N LEU A 138 7.66 -13.34 5.14
CA LEU A 138 7.50 -12.70 3.84
C LEU A 138 6.61 -11.46 3.92
N LEU A 139 5.49 -11.52 4.63
CA LEU A 139 4.62 -10.35 4.84
C LEU A 139 5.37 -9.22 5.53
N GLY A 140 6.17 -9.52 6.56
CA GLY A 140 6.97 -8.52 7.26
C GLY A 140 7.98 -7.85 6.33
N ALA A 141 8.72 -8.65 5.56
CA ALA A 141 9.71 -8.16 4.60
C ALA A 141 9.07 -7.29 3.51
N MET A 142 7.98 -7.77 2.91
CA MET A 142 7.25 -7.03 1.88
C MET A 142 6.65 -5.74 2.44
N TRP A 143 6.13 -5.75 3.67
CA TRP A 143 5.61 -4.56 4.33
C TRP A 143 6.69 -3.50 4.59
N ALA A 144 7.88 -3.92 5.02
CA ALA A 144 9.00 -3.01 5.24
C ALA A 144 9.50 -2.36 3.95
N LEU A 145 9.65 -3.13 2.87
CA LEU A 145 9.96 -2.59 1.54
C LEU A 145 8.90 -1.59 1.11
N TRP A 146 7.63 -1.96 1.31
CA TRP A 146 6.50 -1.16 0.90
C TRP A 146 6.41 0.17 1.67
N ILE A 147 6.77 0.20 2.97
CA ILE A 147 6.95 1.44 3.73
C ILE A 147 8.02 2.33 3.10
N ARG A 148 9.18 1.78 2.72
CA ARG A 148 10.28 2.56 2.14
C ARG A 148 9.94 3.11 0.76
N LEU A 149 9.35 2.29 -0.09
CA LEU A 149 9.01 2.67 -1.47
C LEU A 149 8.01 3.82 -1.52
N LEU A 150 7.17 3.97 -0.49
CA LEU A 150 6.17 5.01 -0.45
C LEU A 150 6.47 6.12 0.54
N ASP A 151 7.61 6.09 1.22
CA ASP A 151 8.02 7.16 2.11
C ASP A 151 8.38 8.41 1.29
N PRO A 152 7.57 9.49 1.33
CA PRO A 152 7.87 10.70 0.58
C PRO A 152 8.98 11.53 1.23
N THR A 153 9.37 11.22 2.48
CA THR A 153 10.26 12.04 3.30
C THR A 153 11.73 11.59 3.29
N LEU A 154 12.08 10.63 2.42
CA LEU A 154 13.44 10.09 2.31
C LEU A 154 13.99 9.60 3.67
N HIS A 155 13.29 8.66 4.30
CA HIS A 155 13.70 7.90 5.51
C HIS A 155 13.42 8.58 6.86
N GLU A 156 12.31 9.32 7.02
CA GLU A 156 11.94 9.80 8.36
C GLU A 156 11.58 8.59 9.27
N PRO A 157 12.26 8.41 10.42
CA PRO A 157 12.04 7.24 11.28
C PRO A 157 10.62 7.18 11.83
N LYS A 158 9.92 8.32 11.92
CA LYS A 158 8.53 8.39 12.38
C LYS A 158 7.57 7.71 11.41
N ILE A 159 7.77 7.86 10.10
CA ILE A 159 6.93 7.19 9.08
C ILE A 159 7.14 5.68 9.15
N THR A 160 8.41 5.27 9.25
CA THR A 160 8.76 3.85 9.39
C THR A 160 8.11 3.21 10.62
N MET A 161 8.25 3.84 11.80
CA MET A 161 7.68 3.32 13.04
C MET A 161 6.15 3.35 13.01
N THR A 162 5.55 4.39 12.43
CA THR A 162 4.10 4.49 12.29
C THR A 162 3.55 3.40 11.38
N GLY A 163 4.18 3.14 10.23
CA GLY A 163 3.79 2.08 9.30
C GLY A 163 3.85 0.69 9.92
N LEU A 164 4.91 0.38 10.68
CA LEU A 164 5.03 -0.89 11.42
C LEU A 164 3.98 -1.01 12.52
N LEU A 165 3.77 0.05 13.29
CA LEU A 165 2.78 0.08 14.37
C LEU A 165 1.37 -0.15 13.81
N VAL A 166 1.04 0.49 12.68
CA VAL A 166 -0.23 0.33 11.98
C VAL A 166 -0.46 -1.13 11.57
N ALA A 167 0.53 -1.78 10.95
CA ALA A 167 0.41 -3.20 10.57
C ALA A 167 0.22 -4.12 11.78
N ALA A 168 1.03 -3.92 12.82
CA ALA A 168 0.95 -4.71 14.04
C ALA A 168 -0.41 -4.55 14.72
N LEU A 169 -0.90 -3.31 14.83
CA LEU A 169 -2.22 -3.00 15.40
C LEU A 169 -3.35 -3.59 14.56
N LEU A 170 -3.28 -3.50 13.23
CA LEU A 170 -4.29 -4.06 12.33
C LEU A 170 -4.37 -5.59 12.45
N ALA A 171 -3.22 -6.28 12.37
CA ALA A 171 -3.15 -7.73 12.54
C ALA A 171 -3.64 -8.15 13.94
N ALA A 172 -3.23 -7.45 15.00
CA ALA A 172 -3.63 -7.74 16.37
C ALA A 172 -5.14 -7.51 16.58
N ALA A 173 -5.69 -6.41 16.05
CA ALA A 173 -7.11 -6.09 16.16
C ALA A 173 -7.97 -7.19 15.53
N VAL A 174 -7.63 -7.63 14.31
CA VAL A 174 -8.32 -8.75 13.64
C VAL A 174 -8.13 -10.04 14.43
N ALA A 175 -6.89 -10.35 14.84
CA ALA A 175 -6.57 -11.58 15.54
C ALA A 175 -7.33 -11.72 16.87
N ILE A 176 -7.33 -10.67 17.69
CA ILE A 176 -7.98 -10.66 19.01
C ILE A 176 -9.50 -10.69 18.87
N THR A 177 -10.06 -9.93 17.91
CA THR A 177 -11.50 -9.93 17.64
C THR A 177 -11.96 -11.32 17.24
N LEU A 178 -11.31 -11.94 16.26
CA LEU A 178 -11.70 -13.26 15.77
C LEU A 178 -11.37 -14.39 16.76
N ALA A 179 -10.31 -14.26 17.56
CA ALA A 179 -10.02 -15.21 18.63
C ALA A 179 -11.16 -15.31 19.64
N ARG A 180 -11.95 -14.25 19.79
CA ARG A 180 -13.14 -14.22 20.63
C ARG A 180 -14.36 -14.93 20.00
N PHE A 181 -14.47 -14.89 18.68
CA PHE A 181 -15.59 -15.46 17.92
C PHE A 181 -15.22 -16.76 17.20
N ARG A 182 -14.30 -17.56 17.78
CA ARG A 182 -13.86 -18.84 17.21
C ARG A 182 -15.00 -19.85 17.16
N GLY A 183 -15.77 -19.81 16.09
CA GLY A 183 -16.83 -20.76 15.77
C GLY A 183 -16.42 -21.77 14.70
N PRO A 184 -17.15 -22.90 14.57
CA PRO A 184 -16.91 -23.89 13.52
C PRO A 184 -16.92 -23.30 12.10
N TRP A 185 -17.72 -22.27 11.87
CA TRP A 185 -17.84 -21.57 10.58
C TRP A 185 -16.52 -20.95 10.12
N MET A 186 -15.61 -20.56 11.03
CA MET A 186 -14.32 -19.97 10.64
C MET A 186 -13.43 -20.98 9.90
N PHE A 187 -13.59 -22.28 10.14
CA PHE A 187 -12.84 -23.31 9.41
C PHE A 187 -13.26 -23.42 7.94
N VAL A 188 -14.46 -22.91 7.60
CA VAL A 188 -14.96 -22.80 6.23
C VAL A 188 -14.63 -21.43 5.63
N ALA A 189 -14.87 -20.35 6.37
CA ALA A 189 -14.65 -18.99 5.88
C ALA A 189 -13.18 -18.66 5.61
N ALA A 190 -12.25 -19.17 6.43
CA ALA A 190 -10.83 -18.86 6.27
C ALA A 190 -10.22 -19.41 4.96
N PRO A 191 -10.42 -20.68 4.57
CA PRO A 191 -9.98 -21.16 3.26
C PRO A 191 -10.60 -20.40 2.08
N ILE A 192 -11.86 -19.97 2.17
CA ILE A 192 -12.51 -19.16 1.13
C ILE A 192 -11.83 -17.79 1.02
N LEU A 193 -11.61 -17.10 2.14
CA LEU A 193 -10.85 -15.85 2.14
C LEU A 193 -9.43 -16.06 1.59
N GLY A 194 -8.80 -17.18 1.97
CA GLY A 194 -7.47 -17.56 1.51
C GLY A 194 -7.41 -17.81 0.00
N SER A 195 -8.40 -18.48 -0.59
CA SER A 195 -8.45 -18.71 -2.04
C SER A 195 -8.67 -17.43 -2.82
N TRP A 196 -9.51 -16.52 -2.32
CA TRP A 196 -9.70 -15.20 -2.91
C TRP A 196 -8.41 -14.37 -2.89
N LEU A 197 -7.67 -14.42 -1.78
CA LEU A 197 -6.37 -13.79 -1.64
C LEU A 197 -5.34 -14.30 -2.64
N VAL A 198 -5.24 -15.61 -2.78
CA VAL A 198 -4.37 -16.22 -3.79
C VAL A 198 -4.82 -15.81 -5.19
N ALA A 199 -6.12 -15.81 -5.48
CA ALA A 199 -6.64 -15.37 -6.76
C ALA A 199 -6.32 -13.90 -7.06
N ILE A 200 -6.48 -12.99 -6.09
CA ILE A 200 -6.11 -11.57 -6.21
C ILE A 200 -4.60 -11.45 -6.46
N GLY A 201 -3.78 -12.15 -5.68
CA GLY A 201 -2.33 -12.10 -5.85
C GLY A 201 -1.89 -12.64 -7.22
N LEU A 202 -2.46 -13.74 -7.69
CA LEU A 202 -2.19 -14.28 -9.01
C LEU A 202 -2.74 -13.38 -10.13
N LEU A 203 -3.91 -12.78 -9.96
CA LEU A 203 -4.53 -11.90 -10.93
C LEU A 203 -3.72 -10.62 -11.09
N TYR A 204 -3.42 -9.91 -10.00
CA TYR A 204 -2.60 -8.71 -10.04
C TYR A 204 -1.18 -9.04 -10.50
N GLY A 205 -0.53 -10.03 -9.89
CA GLY A 205 0.82 -10.47 -10.28
C GLY A 205 0.91 -10.89 -11.74
N GLY A 206 -0.08 -11.63 -12.24
CA GLY A 206 -0.17 -12.06 -13.63
C GLY A 206 -0.50 -10.92 -14.59
N ALA A 207 -1.39 -10.00 -14.21
CA ALA A 207 -1.69 -8.80 -15.00
C ALA A 207 -0.44 -7.93 -15.18
N TYR A 208 0.41 -7.80 -14.16
CA TYR A 208 1.69 -7.09 -14.29
C TYR A 208 2.64 -7.77 -15.27
N ILE A 209 2.69 -9.11 -15.27
CA ILE A 209 3.52 -9.86 -16.23
C ILE A 209 2.95 -9.71 -17.65
N ALA A 210 1.63 -9.75 -17.81
CA ALA A 210 0.94 -9.71 -19.10
C ALA A 210 0.88 -8.31 -19.71
N ALA A 211 0.80 -7.25 -18.90
CA ALA A 211 0.77 -5.85 -19.36
C ALA A 211 2.07 -5.42 -20.06
N ARG A 212 3.12 -6.25 -19.97
CA ARG A 212 4.28 -6.15 -20.85
C ARG A 212 3.90 -6.64 -22.24
N SER A 213 3.29 -5.76 -23.04
CA SER A 213 3.53 -5.84 -24.48
C SER A 213 5.04 -5.68 -24.68
N PRO A 214 5.72 -6.58 -25.44
CA PRO A 214 7.07 -6.29 -25.91
C PRO A 214 6.99 -4.90 -26.55
N ALA A 215 7.96 -4.05 -26.19
CA ALA A 215 8.01 -2.64 -26.53
C ALA A 215 7.21 -2.36 -27.81
N LEU A 216 6.31 -1.38 -27.76
CA LEU A 216 6.25 -0.45 -28.87
C LEU A 216 7.71 -0.08 -29.12
N VAL A 217 8.36 -0.81 -30.02
CA VAL A 217 9.58 -0.41 -30.67
C VAL A 217 9.16 0.91 -31.22
N LEU A 218 9.48 2.00 -30.52
CA LEU A 218 9.33 3.31 -31.11
C LEU A 218 10.06 3.14 -32.44
N PRO A 219 9.38 3.35 -33.58
CA PRO A 219 10.07 3.33 -34.85
C PRO A 219 11.31 4.21 -34.65
N PRO A 220 12.50 3.72 -35.06
CA PRO A 220 13.74 4.45 -34.85
C PRO A 220 13.46 5.91 -35.20
N PRO A 221 13.82 6.87 -34.31
CA PRO A 221 13.49 8.27 -34.52
C PRO A 221 13.82 8.56 -35.97
N ALA A 222 12.81 8.89 -36.77
CA ALA A 222 13.02 9.22 -38.17
C ALA A 222 14.19 10.18 -38.15
N ALA A 223 15.30 9.79 -38.79
CA ALA A 223 16.57 10.51 -38.73
C ALA A 223 16.21 11.97 -38.80
N SER A 224 16.43 12.69 -37.70
CA SER A 224 16.11 14.11 -37.63
C SER A 224 16.83 14.67 -38.83
N ALA A 225 16.09 15.12 -39.85
CA ALA A 225 16.67 16.05 -40.79
C ALA A 225 17.28 17.11 -39.89
N ASP A 226 18.60 17.32 -40.01
CA ASP A 226 19.31 18.31 -39.21
C ASP A 226 18.43 19.56 -39.16
N PRO A 227 18.07 20.05 -37.96
CA PRO A 227 17.19 21.19 -37.85
C PRO A 227 17.80 22.30 -38.70
N ASP A 228 17.05 22.73 -39.72
CA ASP A 228 17.50 23.77 -40.64
C ASP A 228 18.01 24.95 -39.80
N PRO A 229 19.31 25.32 -39.88
CA PRO A 229 19.87 26.37 -39.04
C PRO A 229 19.11 27.70 -39.20
N ALA A 230 18.43 27.90 -40.34
CA ALA A 230 17.56 29.05 -40.56
C ALA A 230 16.33 29.10 -39.62
N LEU A 231 15.84 27.95 -39.12
CA LEU A 231 14.73 27.88 -38.16
C LEU A 231 15.17 28.17 -36.73
N LEU A 232 16.42 27.86 -36.38
CA LEU A 232 16.99 28.15 -35.06
C LEU A 232 17.34 29.64 -34.91
N ASP A 233 17.79 30.30 -35.98
CA ASP A 233 18.05 31.75 -36.00
C ASP A 233 16.77 32.58 -35.79
N GLY A 234 15.61 32.07 -36.22
CA GLY A 234 14.31 32.70 -35.98
C GLY A 234 13.74 32.52 -34.56
N LEU A 235 14.07 31.40 -33.89
CA LEU A 235 13.51 31.03 -32.59
C LEU A 235 14.29 31.62 -31.41
N PHE A 236 15.61 31.71 -31.55
CA PHE A 236 16.51 32.29 -30.55
C PHE A 236 16.89 33.73 -30.83
N GLY A 237 16.27 34.33 -31.86
CA GLY A 237 16.34 35.75 -32.21
C GLY A 237 17.59 36.42 -31.68
N THR A 238 18.65 36.49 -32.49
CA THR A 238 19.73 37.45 -32.25
C THR A 238 19.10 38.76 -31.79
N PRO A 239 19.53 39.36 -30.66
CA PRO A 239 18.91 40.55 -30.11
C PRO A 239 19.02 41.68 -31.13
N ALA A 240 18.02 41.74 -32.01
CA ALA A 240 17.83 42.80 -32.96
C ALA A 240 17.34 43.97 -32.13
N ASP A 241 18.33 44.78 -31.74
CA ASP A 241 18.26 46.22 -31.54
C ASP A 241 16.83 46.69 -31.24
N THR A 242 16.51 46.77 -29.96
CA THR A 242 15.27 47.37 -29.44
C THR A 242 15.31 48.88 -29.66
N ARG A 243 15.34 49.31 -30.93
CA ARG A 243 15.07 50.69 -31.32
C ARG A 243 13.57 50.81 -31.59
N GLN A 244 12.93 51.37 -30.57
CA GLN A 244 11.87 52.36 -30.69
C GLN A 244 10.67 51.99 -31.57
N HIS A 245 9.57 51.57 -30.93
CA HIS A 245 8.26 52.00 -31.41
C HIS A 245 7.30 52.38 -30.28
N PRO A 246 6.48 53.44 -30.48
CA PRO A 246 5.92 54.24 -29.41
C PRO A 246 4.61 53.64 -28.88
N ALA A 247 4.33 53.98 -27.62
CA ALA A 247 3.10 53.68 -26.92
C ALA A 247 1.85 54.04 -27.75
N THR A 248 1.09 53.03 -28.16
CA THR A 248 -0.32 53.19 -28.53
C THR A 248 -1.18 52.53 -27.47
N ARG A 249 -1.66 53.39 -26.57
CA ARG A 249 -2.73 53.17 -25.60
C ARG A 249 -3.96 52.60 -26.33
N ARG A 250 -4.44 51.43 -25.92
CA ARG A 250 -5.78 50.91 -26.26
C ARG A 250 -6.49 50.49 -24.98
N ASP A 251 -7.74 50.89 -24.91
CA ASP A 251 -8.57 50.99 -23.71
C ASP A 251 -9.10 49.63 -23.19
N PRO A 252 -9.39 49.49 -21.89
CA PRO A 252 -9.75 48.22 -21.25
C PRO A 252 -11.26 48.07 -21.02
N PHE A 253 -12.13 48.32 -22.01
CA PHE A 253 -13.56 48.02 -21.84
C PHE A 253 -14.21 47.59 -23.16
N GLY A 254 -14.24 46.27 -23.39
CA GLY A 254 -15.07 45.63 -24.41
C GLY A 254 -16.08 44.71 -23.74
N SER A 255 -17.29 45.23 -23.48
CA SER A 255 -18.43 44.44 -23.04
C SER A 255 -18.90 43.54 -24.19
N GLY A 256 -18.88 42.22 -24.00
CA GLY A 256 -19.48 41.25 -24.92
C GLY A 256 -20.60 40.49 -24.23
N GLY A 257 -21.78 41.10 -24.17
CA GLY A 257 -23.01 40.39 -23.85
C GLY A 257 -23.42 39.46 -25.00
N GLY A 258 -23.82 38.23 -24.66
CA GLY A 258 -24.23 37.22 -25.62
C GLY A 258 -25.21 36.23 -25.01
N SER A 259 -26.46 36.66 -24.90
CA SER A 259 -27.63 35.80 -24.70
C SER A 259 -27.83 34.88 -25.90
N LYS A 260 -28.11 33.59 -25.65
CA LYS A 260 -28.78 32.73 -26.63
C LYS A 260 -30.13 32.25 -26.06
N PRO A 261 -31.21 32.32 -26.84
CA PRO A 261 -32.50 31.75 -26.49
C PRO A 261 -32.66 30.33 -27.06
N PHE A 262 -33.52 29.56 -26.38
CA PHE A 262 -34.10 28.24 -26.71
C PHE A 262 -33.19 27.01 -26.59
#